data_AF-A0A372JMX8-F1
#
_entry.id   AF-A0A372JMX8-F1
#
_cell.length_a   1.000
_cell.length_b   1.000
_cell.length_c   1.000
_cell.angle_alpha   90.00
_cell.angle_beta   90.00
_cell.angle_gamma   90.00
#
_symmetry.space_group_name_H-M   'P 1'
#
loop_
_entity.id
_entity.type
_entity.pdbx_description
1 polymer ?
#
loop_
_entity_poly.entity_id
_entity_poly.type
_entity_poly.pdbx_seq_one_letter_code
_entity_poly.pdbx_strand_id
1 'polypeptide(L)'
;MGLLRTLGDTRFRSYATPSLLTWIYRGCLTGIVLVTGWWVLVAVWLMSWRNGWLWGVLLLVVAPVVGLVLLLCVRVALEFVAVKFPAEPRHDLAASGKHGVAPLVNGAVGAARSVIHSRRIQGGRPMDQPGAGVPGAGVPDPADTFRSETGRWEEPDEPPADSADEGPAAEGPADGPAMRPVWVAGAVVGVLLVLALAVALIVGSSGDTPRAAPQTTVTATVTASPSAPAPSATAPPSATPSVTPSVAPSGVPSGTAPAGPGPVTPSWTGTMTIVGPATDRDLDAAPPRAVSGDGGDLRADWLAPVLHAVGSARLAVLESGAPSGPSECAASAASSAASSTETLHAGDVVCVDTGRGHLARLVITRATQSSTAPTISAQVTVWPAPAAGPGQ
;
A
#
# COMPACT_ATOMS: atom_id res chain seq x y z
N MET A 1 1.42 -12.49 36.05
CA MET A 1 0.27 -12.20 35.14
C MET A 1 0.47 -11.00 34.20
N GLY A 2 1.50 -10.15 34.35
CA GLY A 2 1.73 -9.01 33.43
C GLY A 2 2.10 -9.41 31.99
N LEU A 3 2.90 -10.46 31.81
CA LEU A 3 3.44 -10.87 30.51
C LEU A 3 2.36 -11.32 29.49
N LEU A 4 1.36 -12.08 29.97
CA LEU A 4 0.21 -12.48 29.14
C LEU A 4 -0.67 -11.29 28.75
N ARG A 5 -0.76 -10.28 29.62
CA ARG A 5 -1.52 -9.05 29.35
C ARG A 5 -0.81 -8.17 28.33
N THR A 6 0.52 -8.09 28.37
CA THR A 6 1.34 -7.42 27.34
C THR A 6 1.43 -8.17 26.02
N LEU A 7 1.12 -9.48 25.99
CA LEU A 7 0.96 -10.23 24.74
C LEU A 7 -0.43 -10.05 24.12
N GLY A 8 -1.44 -9.68 24.93
CA GLY A 8 -2.81 -9.46 24.48
C GLY A 8 -3.16 -8.01 24.14
N ASP A 9 -2.29 -7.03 24.44
CA ASP A 9 -2.57 -5.62 24.18
C ASP A 9 -2.31 -5.27 22.71
N THR A 10 -3.29 -5.54 21.85
CA THR A 10 -3.24 -5.28 20.40
C THR A 10 -3.76 -3.88 20.03
N ARG A 11 -3.66 -2.91 20.94
CA ARG A 11 -4.14 -1.53 20.69
C ARG A 11 -3.15 -0.76 19.80
N PHE A 12 -3.05 -1.17 18.54
CA PHE A 12 -2.40 -0.41 17.47
C PHE A 12 -3.29 0.77 17.04
N ARG A 13 -3.39 1.80 17.89
CA ARG A 13 -4.26 2.97 17.65
C ARG A 13 -3.74 3.93 16.57
N SER A 14 -2.53 3.74 16.06
CA SER A 14 -1.83 4.72 15.24
C SER A 14 -1.63 4.34 13.76
N TYR A 15 -2.06 3.16 13.30
CA TYR A 15 -1.90 2.75 11.90
C TYR A 15 -3.21 2.82 11.11
N ALA A 16 -3.14 3.20 9.83
CA ALA A 16 -4.29 3.40 8.95
C ALA A 16 -5.03 2.10 8.53
N THR A 17 -4.46 0.93 8.79
CA THR A 17 -5.09 -0.39 8.55
C THR A 17 -5.21 -1.23 9.84
N PRO A 18 -5.81 -0.68 10.93
CA PRO A 18 -5.89 -1.40 12.20
C PRO A 18 -6.72 -2.68 12.06
N SER A 19 -7.68 -2.67 11.13
CA SER A 19 -8.51 -3.84 10.82
C SER A 19 -7.72 -4.98 10.18
N LEU A 20 -6.82 -4.69 9.23
CA LEU A 20 -6.04 -5.72 8.54
C LEU A 20 -5.05 -6.38 9.50
N LEU A 21 -4.33 -5.57 10.28
CA LEU A 21 -3.35 -6.06 11.25
C LEU A 21 -4.03 -6.92 12.33
N THR A 22 -5.19 -6.47 12.81
CA THR A 22 -6.00 -7.25 13.78
C THR A 22 -6.46 -8.57 13.18
N TRP A 23 -6.85 -8.59 11.90
CA TRP A 23 -7.28 -9.80 11.21
C TRP A 23 -6.15 -10.80 11.03
N ILE A 24 -4.98 -10.32 10.57
CA ILE A 24 -3.77 -11.14 10.42
C ILE A 24 -3.33 -11.70 11.76
N TYR A 25 -3.29 -10.86 12.81
CA TYR A 25 -2.91 -11.29 14.15
C TYR A 25 -3.86 -12.37 14.70
N ARG A 26 -5.18 -12.15 14.56
CA ARG A 26 -6.19 -13.14 14.95
C ARG A 26 -6.04 -14.45 14.16
N GLY A 27 -5.77 -14.36 12.86
CA GLY A 27 -5.51 -15.53 12.01
C GLY A 27 -4.30 -16.33 12.49
N CYS A 28 -3.15 -15.66 12.71
CA CYS A 28 -1.94 -16.31 13.22
C CYS A 28 -2.15 -16.93 14.60
N LEU A 29 -2.80 -16.21 15.53
CA LEU A 29 -3.08 -16.71 16.87
C LEU A 29 -3.98 -17.96 16.82
N THR A 30 -5.02 -17.93 15.98
CA THR A 30 -5.92 -19.07 15.77
C THR A 30 -5.15 -20.27 15.22
N GLY A 31 -4.27 -20.05 14.23
CA GLY A 31 -3.41 -21.10 13.67
C GLY A 31 -2.50 -21.73 14.72
N ILE A 32 -1.84 -20.92 15.55
CA ILE A 32 -0.96 -21.42 16.63
C ILE A 32 -1.74 -22.24 17.65
N VAL A 33 -2.92 -21.79 18.07
CA VAL A 33 -3.78 -22.52 19.01
C VAL A 33 -4.24 -23.85 18.41
N LEU A 34 -4.65 -23.88 17.15
CA LEU A 34 -5.05 -25.11 16.47
C LEU A 34 -3.90 -26.11 16.35
N VAL A 35 -2.72 -25.66 15.94
CA VAL A 35 -1.52 -26.52 15.82
C VAL A 35 -1.10 -27.04 17.20
N THR A 36 -1.08 -26.19 18.23
CA THR A 36 -0.71 -26.62 19.59
C THR A 36 -1.74 -27.61 20.15
N GLY A 37 -3.03 -27.35 19.95
CA GLY A 37 -4.11 -28.26 20.35
C GLY A 37 -4.03 -29.61 19.64
N TRP A 38 -3.72 -29.61 18.33
CA TRP A 38 -3.47 -30.84 17.58
C TRP A 38 -2.33 -31.66 18.17
N TRP A 39 -1.19 -31.03 18.48
CA TRP A 39 -0.06 -31.73 19.11
C TRP A 39 -0.38 -32.29 20.50
N VAL A 40 -1.21 -31.60 21.28
CA VAL A 40 -1.71 -32.13 22.57
C VAL A 40 -2.60 -33.37 22.34
N LEU A 41 -3.47 -33.36 21.33
CA LEU A 41 -4.28 -34.55 20.99
C LEU A 41 -3.40 -35.73 20.56
N VAL A 42 -2.38 -35.49 19.73
CA VAL A 42 -1.40 -36.51 19.35
C VAL A 42 -0.65 -37.05 20.56
N ALA A 43 -0.24 -36.18 21.49
CA ALA A 43 0.44 -36.58 22.72
C ALA A 43 -0.43 -37.50 23.59
N VAL A 44 -1.71 -37.14 23.78
CA VAL A 44 -2.69 -37.97 24.53
C VAL A 44 -2.95 -39.29 23.82
N TRP A 45 -3.02 -39.28 22.49
CA TRP A 45 -3.17 -40.50 21.70
C TRP A 45 -1.95 -41.42 21.83
N LEU A 46 -0.73 -40.89 21.77
CA LEU A 46 0.49 -41.67 21.98
C LEU A 46 0.61 -42.21 23.42
N MET A 47 0.11 -41.48 24.42
CA MET A 47 0.01 -42.00 25.79
C MET A 47 -0.86 -43.27 25.89
N SER A 48 -1.82 -43.46 24.99
CA SER A 48 -2.68 -44.65 24.97
C SER A 48 -1.96 -45.91 24.48
N TRP A 49 -0.78 -45.76 23.85
CA TRP A 49 0.00 -46.89 23.37
C TRP A 49 0.80 -47.53 24.51
N ARG A 50 0.90 -48.86 24.49
CA ARG A 50 1.52 -49.68 25.56
C ARG A 50 2.95 -49.25 25.93
N ASN A 51 3.72 -48.73 24.97
CA ASN A 51 5.07 -48.19 25.18
C ASN A 51 5.19 -46.68 24.82
N GLY A 52 4.08 -46.03 24.48
CA GLY A 52 4.08 -44.64 23.99
C GLY A 52 3.98 -43.58 25.08
N TRP A 53 3.78 -43.99 26.34
CA TRP A 53 3.62 -43.07 27.49
C TRP A 53 4.76 -42.04 27.59
N LEU A 54 6.02 -42.45 27.49
CA LEU A 54 7.16 -41.53 27.60
C LEU A 54 7.12 -40.46 26.50
N TRP A 55 6.86 -40.88 25.25
CA TRP A 55 6.72 -39.99 24.10
C TRP A 55 5.52 -39.05 24.23
N GLY A 56 4.42 -39.55 24.76
CA GLY A 56 3.24 -38.74 25.06
C GLY A 56 3.52 -37.66 26.11
N VAL A 57 4.18 -38.00 27.22
CA VAL A 57 4.59 -37.00 28.24
C VAL A 57 5.54 -35.97 27.64
N LEU A 58 6.53 -36.43 26.89
CA LEU A 58 7.51 -35.56 26.25
C LEU A 58 6.84 -34.57 25.30
N LEU A 59 5.93 -35.03 24.44
CA LEU A 59 5.18 -34.18 23.52
C LEU A 59 4.26 -33.20 24.26
N LEU A 60 3.63 -33.61 25.37
CA LEU A 60 2.76 -32.75 26.16
C LEU A 60 3.54 -31.57 26.79
N VAL A 61 4.80 -31.80 27.18
CA VAL A 61 5.69 -30.76 27.69
C VAL A 61 6.27 -29.89 26.57
N VAL A 62 6.63 -30.48 25.43
CA VAL A 62 7.28 -29.77 24.32
C VAL A 62 6.30 -28.93 23.50
N ALA A 63 5.07 -29.39 23.28
CA ALA A 63 4.06 -28.69 22.49
C ALA A 63 3.83 -27.21 22.91
N PRO A 64 3.63 -26.86 24.20
CA PRO A 64 3.46 -25.47 24.61
C PRO A 64 4.72 -24.62 24.40
N VAL A 65 5.91 -25.22 24.51
CA VAL A 65 7.19 -24.52 24.26
C VAL A 65 7.29 -24.15 22.78
N VAL A 66 6.97 -25.08 21.88
CA VAL A 66 6.95 -24.84 20.42
C VAL A 66 5.91 -23.78 20.07
N GLY A 67 4.70 -23.84 20.64
CA GLY A 67 3.66 -22.83 20.44
C GLY A 67 4.10 -21.43 20.88
N LEU A 68 4.82 -21.33 22.01
CA LEU A 68 5.36 -20.06 22.51
C LEU A 68 6.45 -19.49 21.60
N VAL A 69 7.35 -20.34 21.08
CA VAL A 69 8.38 -19.92 20.11
C VAL A 69 7.75 -19.40 18.82
N LEU A 70 6.73 -20.08 18.29
CA LEU A 70 6.00 -19.61 17.10
C LEU A 70 5.32 -18.25 17.34
N LEU A 71 4.75 -18.05 18.52
CA LEU A 71 4.12 -16.77 18.90
C LEU A 71 5.15 -15.64 18.94
N LEU A 72 6.34 -15.90 19.52
CA LEU A 72 7.45 -14.93 19.51
C LEU A 72 7.91 -14.61 18.09
N CYS A 73 8.06 -15.61 17.21
CA CYS A 73 8.43 -15.38 15.81
C CYS A 73 7.42 -14.50 15.07
N VAL A 74 6.12 -14.76 15.24
CA VAL A 74 5.05 -13.93 14.65
C VAL A 74 5.11 -12.50 15.20
N ARG A 75 5.34 -12.33 16.51
CA ARG A 75 5.49 -11.00 17.11
C ARG A 75 6.66 -10.22 16.51
N VAL A 76 7.84 -10.84 16.41
CA VAL A 76 9.02 -10.19 15.83
C VAL A 76 8.79 -9.83 14.37
N ALA A 77 8.16 -10.71 13.59
CA ALA A 77 7.80 -10.42 12.20
C ALA A 77 6.85 -9.23 12.09
N LEU A 78 5.87 -9.11 13.00
CA LEU A 78 4.94 -7.98 13.03
C LEU A 78 5.61 -6.67 13.46
N GLU A 79 6.53 -6.71 14.44
CA GLU A 79 7.32 -5.54 14.82
C GLU A 79 8.20 -5.08 13.64
N PHE A 80 8.79 -6.01 12.89
CA PHE A 80 9.57 -5.70 11.69
C PHE A 80 8.72 -5.02 10.60
N VAL A 81 7.49 -5.52 10.38
CA VAL A 81 6.53 -4.90 9.47
C VAL A 81 6.14 -3.50 9.97
N ALA A 82 5.86 -3.34 11.26
CA ALA A 82 5.47 -2.05 11.85
C ALA A 82 6.59 -0.99 11.76
N VAL A 83 7.85 -1.40 11.87
CA VAL A 83 9.01 -0.53 11.67
C VAL A 83 9.16 -0.13 10.20
N LYS A 84 8.84 -1.02 9.27
CA LYS A 84 8.97 -0.75 7.82
C LYS A 84 7.92 0.23 7.30
N PHE A 85 6.77 0.33 7.97
CA PHE A 85 5.67 1.22 7.57
C PHE A 85 5.39 2.24 8.69
N PRO A 86 6.28 3.23 8.92
CA PRO A 86 6.03 4.27 9.91
C PRO A 86 4.69 4.96 9.59
N ALA A 87 3.84 5.09 10.60
CA ALA A 87 2.61 5.85 10.45
C ALA A 87 2.99 7.30 10.18
N GLU A 88 2.58 7.81 9.02
CA GLU A 88 2.75 9.19 8.65
C GLU A 88 2.19 10.08 9.77
N PRO A 89 3.01 10.95 10.38
CA PRO A 89 2.55 11.79 11.46
C PRO A 89 1.46 12.71 10.90
N ARG A 90 0.22 12.50 11.33
CA ARG A 90 -0.89 13.44 11.12
C ARG A 90 -0.59 14.73 11.87
N HIS A 91 0.30 15.52 11.30
CA HIS A 91 0.38 16.93 11.58
C HIS A 91 -0.88 17.56 10.98
N ASP A 92 -1.62 18.28 11.81
CA ASP A 92 -2.40 19.44 11.37
C ASP A 92 -3.79 19.24 10.75
N LEU A 93 -4.68 18.51 11.45
CA LEU A 93 -6.11 18.85 11.41
C LEU A 93 -6.62 19.55 12.69
N ALA A 94 -5.78 19.70 13.72
CA ALA A 94 -6.17 20.37 14.97
C ALA A 94 -5.90 21.88 14.99
N ALA A 95 -5.14 22.43 14.03
CA ALA A 95 -4.81 23.86 13.99
C ALA A 95 -5.78 24.71 13.14
N SER A 96 -6.57 24.10 12.23
CA SER A 96 -7.57 24.81 11.43
C SER A 96 -8.95 24.87 12.12
N GLY A 97 -8.97 25.36 13.36
CA GLY A 97 -10.16 25.43 14.20
C GLY A 97 -10.26 26.72 14.99
N LYS A 98 -9.90 27.87 14.40
CA LYS A 98 -10.07 29.17 15.06
C LYS A 98 -10.39 30.36 14.14
N HIS A 99 -11.00 30.11 12.99
CA HIS A 99 -11.73 31.14 12.27
C HIS A 99 -13.21 30.78 12.23
N GLY A 100 -13.97 31.47 13.08
CA GLY A 100 -15.42 31.36 13.14
C GLY A 100 -16.02 31.83 11.83
N VAL A 101 -16.79 30.95 11.20
CA VAL A 101 -17.79 31.31 10.20
C VAL A 101 -19.09 30.61 10.57
N ALA A 102 -20.15 31.41 10.56
CA ALA A 102 -21.51 31.09 10.94
C ALA A 102 -22.09 29.85 10.21
N PRO A 103 -23.09 29.17 10.79
CA PRO A 103 -23.65 27.95 10.22
C PRO A 103 -24.56 28.29 9.03
N LEU A 104 -24.09 28.01 7.82
CA LEU A 104 -24.97 27.88 6.65
C LEU A 104 -25.34 26.41 6.48
N VAL A 105 -26.54 26.12 6.97
CA VAL A 105 -27.27 24.88 6.86
C VAL A 105 -27.76 24.71 5.42
N ASN A 106 -27.31 23.63 4.75
CA ASN A 106 -28.01 22.78 3.75
C ASN A 106 -27.15 22.39 2.56
N GLY A 107 -27.11 21.08 2.27
CA GLY A 107 -26.95 20.57 0.90
C GLY A 107 -25.81 19.58 0.68
N ALA A 108 -25.91 18.35 1.18
CA ALA A 108 -25.17 17.21 0.62
C ALA A 108 -25.80 15.86 1.03
N VAL A 109 -27.02 15.59 0.54
CA VAL A 109 -27.55 14.22 0.46
C VAL A 109 -27.88 13.98 -1.00
N GLY A 110 -27.05 13.21 -1.70
CA GLY A 110 -27.36 12.77 -3.05
C GLY A 110 -26.16 12.46 -3.95
N ALA A 111 -25.39 11.40 -3.66
CA ALA A 111 -24.54 10.75 -4.66
C ALA A 111 -24.16 9.32 -4.22
N ALA A 112 -25.15 8.46 -4.03
CA ALA A 112 -24.92 7.02 -3.89
C ALA A 112 -26.09 6.25 -4.49
N ARG A 113 -26.20 6.27 -5.83
CA ARG A 113 -26.91 5.25 -6.60
C ARG A 113 -26.62 5.41 -8.09
N SER A 114 -26.39 4.27 -8.75
CA SER A 114 -26.41 4.07 -10.20
C SER A 114 -25.09 4.26 -10.95
N VAL A 115 -24.23 3.23 -10.96
CA VAL A 115 -23.59 2.74 -12.21
C VAL A 115 -23.39 1.22 -12.11
N ILE A 116 -24.46 0.45 -12.34
CA ILE A 116 -24.38 -0.94 -12.80
C ILE A 116 -25.34 -1.05 -13.99
N HIS A 117 -24.81 -0.86 -15.20
CA HIS A 117 -25.26 -1.44 -16.48
C HIS A 117 -24.74 -0.59 -17.65
N SER A 118 -23.70 -1.08 -18.33
CA SER A 118 -23.68 -1.04 -19.80
C SER A 118 -22.59 -1.95 -20.35
N ARG A 119 -23.00 -3.19 -20.63
CA ARG A 119 -22.25 -4.19 -21.39
C ARG A 119 -23.16 -4.56 -22.58
N ARG A 120 -22.97 -3.98 -23.77
CA ARG A 120 -23.13 -4.67 -25.08
C ARG A 120 -23.05 -3.75 -26.30
N ILE A 121 -22.24 -4.24 -27.25
CA ILE A 121 -22.32 -4.13 -28.72
C ILE A 121 -21.90 -2.80 -29.35
N GLN A 122 -20.70 -2.80 -29.92
CA GLN A 122 -20.57 -2.62 -31.37
C GLN A 122 -19.32 -3.34 -31.88
N GLY A 123 -19.55 -4.39 -32.65
CA GLY A 123 -18.54 -5.00 -33.50
C GLY A 123 -18.41 -4.20 -34.81
N GLY A 124 -17.20 -4.18 -35.35
CA GLY A 124 -16.89 -3.64 -36.66
C GLY A 124 -15.42 -3.85 -37.01
N ARG A 125 -15.11 -5.01 -37.62
CA ARG A 125 -13.92 -5.17 -38.50
C ARG A 125 -14.22 -4.48 -39.84
N PRO A 126 -13.21 -3.93 -40.53
CA PRO A 126 -12.48 -4.68 -41.57
C PRO A 126 -10.94 -4.48 -41.46
N MET A 127 -10.10 -5.50 -41.63
CA MET A 127 -9.56 -6.03 -42.91
C MET A 127 -9.07 -4.93 -43.87
N ASP A 128 -7.75 -4.72 -43.87
CA ASP A 128 -6.86 -4.60 -45.04
C ASP A 128 -5.68 -3.68 -44.74
N GLN A 129 -4.45 -4.21 -44.75
CA GLN A 129 -3.33 -3.68 -45.53
C GLN A 129 -2.10 -4.59 -45.47
N PRO A 130 -1.28 -4.60 -46.53
CA PRO A 130 -0.47 -5.73 -46.94
C PRO A 130 0.97 -5.65 -46.45
N GLY A 131 1.63 -6.80 -46.53
CA GLY A 131 3.03 -6.95 -46.15
C GLY A 131 4.02 -6.18 -47.02
N ALA A 132 5.14 -5.88 -46.40
CA ALA A 132 6.43 -5.73 -47.06
C ALA A 132 7.44 -6.55 -46.24
N GLY A 133 7.97 -7.59 -46.87
CA GLY A 133 8.99 -8.44 -46.28
C GLY A 133 10.36 -7.76 -46.29
N VAL A 134 11.17 -8.09 -45.28
CA VAL A 134 12.63 -7.98 -45.33
C VAL A 134 13.20 -9.24 -44.66
N PRO A 135 14.15 -9.95 -45.29
CA PRO A 135 14.68 -11.20 -44.78
C PRO A 135 15.92 -10.98 -43.89
N GLY A 136 16.10 -11.89 -42.94
CA GLY A 136 17.42 -12.44 -42.63
C GLY A 136 18.24 -11.74 -41.54
N ALA A 137 18.15 -12.28 -40.32
CA ALA A 137 19.31 -12.46 -39.45
C ALA A 137 19.01 -13.63 -38.51
N GLY A 138 19.78 -14.71 -38.64
CA GLY A 138 19.63 -15.92 -37.85
C GLY A 138 19.91 -15.67 -36.37
N VAL A 139 19.01 -16.15 -35.53
CA VAL A 139 19.22 -16.29 -34.09
C VAL A 139 19.46 -17.78 -33.81
N PRO A 140 20.61 -18.16 -33.25
CA PRO A 140 20.87 -19.53 -32.87
C PRO A 140 20.01 -19.97 -31.68
N ASP A 141 19.54 -21.19 -31.81
CA ASP A 141 18.71 -21.97 -30.90
C ASP A 141 19.43 -22.24 -29.56
N PRO A 142 18.92 -21.79 -28.40
CA PRO A 142 19.46 -22.16 -27.09
C PRO A 142 18.75 -23.43 -26.59
N ALA A 143 18.76 -24.48 -27.41
CA ALA A 143 18.28 -25.81 -27.05
C ALA A 143 19.45 -26.79 -27.16
N ASP A 144 20.43 -26.68 -26.25
CA ASP A 144 21.32 -27.78 -25.86
C ASP A 144 22.37 -27.25 -24.90
N THR A 145 22.14 -27.39 -23.59
CA THR A 145 23.14 -27.72 -22.56
C THR A 145 22.55 -27.51 -21.16
N PHE A 146 21.74 -28.46 -20.69
CA PHE A 146 21.74 -28.79 -19.26
C PHE A 146 21.46 -30.28 -19.14
N ARG A 147 22.51 -31.05 -19.44
CA ARG A 147 22.66 -32.44 -19.05
C ARG A 147 22.82 -32.45 -17.54
N SER A 148 21.72 -32.45 -16.81
CA SER A 148 21.71 -32.74 -15.38
C SER A 148 22.02 -34.23 -15.20
N GLU A 149 23.24 -34.49 -14.74
CA GLU A 149 23.64 -35.74 -14.10
C GLU A 149 22.62 -36.09 -13.02
N THR A 150 21.74 -37.05 -13.31
CA THR A 150 21.02 -37.80 -12.29
C THR A 150 22.03 -38.75 -11.66
N GLY A 151 22.75 -38.22 -10.67
CA GLY A 151 23.49 -39.01 -9.71
C GLY A 151 22.58 -40.06 -9.09
N ARG A 152 22.77 -41.29 -9.55
CA ARG A 152 22.29 -42.55 -8.98
C ARG A 152 22.70 -42.59 -7.52
N TRP A 153 21.75 -42.46 -6.61
CA TRP A 153 21.94 -42.85 -5.21
C TRP A 153 21.88 -44.37 -5.17
N GLU A 154 23.02 -44.99 -4.88
CA GLU A 154 23.12 -46.41 -4.53
C GLU A 154 22.33 -46.65 -3.24
N GLU A 155 21.35 -47.54 -3.35
CA GLU A 155 20.54 -48.06 -2.26
C GLU A 155 21.43 -49.07 -1.48
N PRO A 156 21.64 -48.91 -0.16
CA PRO A 156 22.41 -49.87 0.62
C PRO A 156 21.66 -51.20 0.74
N ASP A 157 22.31 -52.27 0.30
CA ASP A 157 21.86 -53.66 0.44
C ASP A 157 21.47 -54.00 1.90
N GLU A 158 20.19 -54.37 2.11
CA GLU A 158 19.73 -55.03 3.33
C GLU A 158 20.31 -56.45 3.40
N PRO A 159 20.91 -56.87 4.54
CA PRO A 159 21.29 -58.26 4.73
C PRO A 159 20.06 -59.14 4.99
N PRO A 160 20.05 -60.40 4.50
CA PRO A 160 18.96 -61.34 4.75
C PRO A 160 18.89 -61.70 6.23
N ALA A 161 17.72 -61.45 6.84
CA ALA A 161 17.41 -61.96 8.18
C ALA A 161 17.16 -63.47 8.08
N ASP A 162 18.18 -64.22 8.49
CA ASP A 162 18.09 -65.66 8.71
C ASP A 162 17.05 -66.00 9.78
N SER A 163 16.26 -67.00 9.41
CA SER A 163 15.39 -67.84 10.20
C SER A 163 16.11 -68.55 11.36
N ALA A 164 15.59 -68.36 12.57
CA ALA A 164 15.69 -69.26 13.72
C ALA A 164 14.62 -68.81 14.72
N ASP A 165 13.86 -69.61 15.44
CA ASP A 165 13.65 -71.05 15.52
C ASP A 165 12.41 -71.19 16.42
N GLU A 166 11.71 -72.30 16.30
CA GLU A 166 10.49 -72.62 17.04
C GLU A 166 10.73 -72.79 18.56
N GLY A 167 9.69 -72.51 19.34
CA GLY A 167 9.60 -72.91 20.74
C GLY A 167 8.21 -72.67 21.33
N PRO A 168 7.35 -73.69 21.43
CA PRO A 168 6.03 -73.57 22.03
C PRO A 168 6.11 -73.85 23.54
N ALA A 169 5.66 -72.91 24.38
CA ALA A 169 5.44 -73.23 25.78
C ALA A 169 4.36 -72.35 26.43
N ALA A 170 3.31 -73.06 26.86
CA ALA A 170 2.49 -72.79 28.04
C ALA A 170 1.48 -71.63 27.97
N GLU A 171 0.28 -72.01 27.55
CA GLU A 171 -0.97 -71.46 28.06
C GLU A 171 -1.00 -71.47 29.60
N GLY A 172 -1.25 -70.30 30.18
CA GLY A 172 -1.71 -70.15 31.56
C GLY A 172 -2.82 -69.09 31.57
N PRO A 173 -4.02 -69.39 32.11
CA PRO A 173 -5.11 -68.43 32.16
C PRO A 173 -4.84 -67.43 33.29
N ALA A 174 -4.21 -66.31 32.96
CA ALA A 174 -4.14 -65.16 33.85
C ALA A 174 -5.43 -64.34 33.68
N ASP A 175 -6.43 -64.65 34.51
CA ASP A 175 -7.58 -63.78 34.79
C ASP A 175 -7.07 -62.46 35.41
N GLY A 176 -6.61 -61.57 34.55
CA GLY A 176 -6.30 -60.19 34.90
C GLY A 176 -7.59 -59.36 34.97
N PRO A 177 -7.78 -58.55 36.03
CA PRO A 177 -9.00 -57.76 36.21
C PRO A 177 -9.23 -56.87 34.99
N ALA A 178 -10.38 -57.04 34.35
CA ALA A 178 -10.85 -56.23 33.24
C ALA A 178 -10.73 -54.73 33.57
N MET A 179 -9.66 -54.09 33.10
CA MET A 179 -9.49 -52.64 33.13
C MET A 179 -10.60 -52.04 32.28
N ARG A 180 -11.66 -51.61 32.96
CA ARG A 180 -12.79 -50.88 32.38
C ARG A 180 -12.29 -49.61 31.65
N PRO A 181 -12.99 -49.17 30.59
CA PRO A 181 -12.56 -48.12 29.67
C PRO A 181 -12.65 -46.72 30.29
N VAL A 182 -11.79 -46.41 31.26
CA VAL A 182 -11.67 -45.07 31.87
C VAL A 182 -11.01 -44.08 30.90
N TRP A 183 -10.23 -44.58 29.93
CA TRP A 183 -9.48 -43.78 28.97
C TRP A 183 -10.37 -43.02 27.96
N VAL A 184 -11.57 -43.54 27.67
CA VAL A 184 -12.50 -42.88 26.73
C VAL A 184 -13.12 -41.63 27.34
N ALA A 185 -13.34 -41.61 28.66
CA ALA A 185 -13.91 -40.46 29.35
C ALA A 185 -12.99 -39.24 29.33
N GLY A 186 -11.67 -39.45 29.41
CA GLY A 186 -10.68 -38.36 29.38
C GLY A 186 -10.60 -37.66 28.02
N ALA A 187 -10.65 -38.42 26.92
CA ALA A 187 -10.58 -37.87 25.57
C ALA A 187 -11.80 -36.99 25.24
N VAL A 188 -13.00 -37.40 25.65
CA VAL A 188 -14.24 -36.63 25.42
C VAL A 188 -14.23 -35.31 26.20
N VAL A 189 -13.74 -35.31 27.45
CA VAL A 189 -13.61 -34.09 28.26
C VAL A 189 -12.60 -33.13 27.64
N GLY A 190 -11.47 -33.64 27.12
CA GLY A 190 -10.46 -32.81 26.43
C GLY A 190 -11.02 -32.11 25.18
N VAL A 191 -11.75 -32.83 24.33
CA VAL A 191 -12.37 -32.26 23.12
C VAL A 191 -13.43 -31.22 23.49
N LEU A 192 -14.27 -31.49 24.50
CA LEU A 192 -15.28 -30.53 24.96
C LEU A 192 -14.66 -29.26 25.55
N LEU A 193 -13.52 -29.36 26.25
CA LEU A 193 -12.81 -28.21 26.81
C LEU A 193 -12.22 -27.32 25.70
N VAL A 194 -11.60 -27.91 24.68
CA VAL A 194 -11.06 -27.17 23.52
C VAL A 194 -12.18 -26.50 22.73
N LEU A 195 -13.30 -27.20 22.52
CA LEU A 195 -14.47 -26.65 21.83
C LEU A 195 -15.09 -25.48 22.62
N ALA A 196 -15.24 -25.62 23.94
CA ALA A 196 -15.77 -24.58 24.82
C ALA A 196 -14.85 -23.34 24.83
N LEU A 197 -13.53 -23.53 24.84
CA LEU A 197 -12.57 -22.42 24.78
C LEU A 197 -12.62 -21.69 23.42
N ALA A 198 -12.76 -22.42 22.32
CA ALA A 198 -12.93 -21.85 20.99
C ALA A 198 -14.23 -21.02 20.88
N VAL A 199 -15.35 -21.55 21.39
CA VAL A 199 -16.63 -20.84 21.42
C VAL A 199 -16.57 -19.59 22.31
N ALA A 200 -15.94 -19.67 23.49
CA ALA A 200 -15.77 -18.53 24.38
C ALA A 200 -14.94 -17.40 23.74
N LEU A 201 -13.90 -17.74 22.97
CA LEU A 201 -13.09 -16.76 22.23
C LEU A 201 -13.87 -16.10 21.08
N ILE A 202 -14.75 -16.86 20.40
CA ILE A 202 -15.59 -16.31 19.33
C ILE A 202 -16.67 -15.40 19.92
N VAL A 203 -17.41 -15.86 20.93
CA VAL A 203 -18.56 -15.14 21.52
C VAL A 203 -18.12 -13.94 22.36
N GLY A 204 -17.02 -14.06 23.12
CA GLY A 204 -16.49 -12.96 23.93
C GLY A 204 -15.96 -11.78 23.11
N SER A 205 -15.77 -11.96 21.80
CA SER A 205 -15.25 -10.91 20.92
C SER A 205 -16.33 -10.09 20.19
N SER A 206 -17.61 -10.46 20.34
CA SER A 206 -18.75 -9.80 19.68
C SER A 206 -19.45 -8.72 20.53
N GLY A 207 -18.87 -8.37 21.69
CA GLY A 207 -19.59 -7.66 22.76
C GLY A 207 -19.38 -6.15 22.91
N ASP A 208 -18.63 -5.47 22.04
CA ASP A 208 -18.44 -4.01 22.14
C ASP A 208 -18.85 -3.30 20.84
N THR A 209 -20.15 -3.32 20.54
CA THR A 209 -20.75 -2.27 19.72
C THR A 209 -20.92 -1.01 20.57
N PRO A 210 -20.26 0.11 20.25
CA PRO A 210 -20.50 1.36 20.96
C PRO A 210 -21.97 1.77 20.80
N ARG A 211 -22.66 1.87 21.93
CA ARG A 211 -24.03 2.36 22.07
C ARG A 211 -24.17 3.71 21.35
N ALA A 212 -24.87 3.70 20.21
CA ALA A 212 -25.25 4.91 19.50
C ALA A 212 -26.13 5.78 20.40
N ALA A 213 -25.78 7.07 20.51
CA ALA A 213 -26.60 8.08 21.16
C ALA A 213 -27.96 8.22 20.43
N PRO A 214 -29.04 8.61 21.14
CA PRO A 214 -30.36 8.73 20.54
C PRO A 214 -30.37 9.83 19.46
N GLN A 215 -30.68 9.45 18.22
CA GLN A 215 -30.93 10.41 17.16
C GLN A 215 -32.35 10.95 17.29
N THR A 216 -32.45 12.27 17.45
CA THR A 216 -33.70 13.03 17.45
C THR A 216 -34.28 13.02 16.04
N THR A 217 -35.39 12.32 15.86
CA THR A 217 -36.14 12.28 14.60
C THR A 217 -36.82 13.63 14.38
N VAL A 218 -36.35 14.43 13.41
CA VAL A 218 -37.08 15.61 12.94
C VAL A 218 -37.82 15.23 11.65
N THR A 219 -39.13 15.13 11.76
CA THR A 219 -40.05 14.91 10.65
C THR A 219 -40.18 16.21 9.86
N ALA A 220 -39.60 16.28 8.66
CA ALA A 220 -39.80 17.38 7.73
C ALA A 220 -40.86 17.00 6.68
N THR A 221 -42.01 17.65 6.76
CA THR A 221 -43.10 17.61 5.77
C THR A 221 -42.66 18.34 4.50
N VAL A 222 -42.60 17.64 3.37
CA VAL A 222 -42.29 18.24 2.06
C VAL A 222 -43.60 18.56 1.34
N THR A 223 -43.89 19.86 1.20
CA THR A 223 -44.96 20.39 0.36
C THR A 223 -44.47 20.50 -1.09
N ALA A 224 -45.19 19.91 -2.03
CA ALA A 224 -44.92 19.96 -3.46
C ALA A 224 -45.25 21.34 -4.05
N SER A 225 -44.41 21.83 -4.96
CA SER A 225 -44.67 23.02 -5.80
C SER A 225 -44.51 22.68 -7.29
N PRO A 226 -45.40 23.12 -8.19
CA PRO A 226 -45.44 22.66 -9.58
C PRO A 226 -44.81 23.64 -10.60
N SER A 227 -44.55 23.08 -11.79
CA SER A 227 -44.58 23.69 -13.14
C SER A 227 -43.39 24.48 -13.73
N ALA A 228 -42.74 23.86 -14.74
CA ALA A 228 -42.57 24.25 -16.17
C ALA A 228 -41.98 25.63 -16.58
N PRO A 229 -41.61 25.89 -17.88
CA PRO A 229 -41.09 25.06 -18.98
C PRO A 229 -39.79 25.63 -19.65
N ALA A 230 -39.27 24.91 -20.66
CA ALA A 230 -38.13 25.29 -21.54
C ALA A 230 -38.36 26.57 -22.38
N PRO A 231 -37.30 27.19 -22.96
CA PRO A 231 -37.03 26.93 -24.38
C PRO A 231 -35.57 27.10 -24.90
N SER A 232 -35.34 26.40 -26.02
CA SER A 232 -34.69 26.78 -27.30
C SER A 232 -33.27 27.38 -27.43
N ALA A 233 -32.60 26.80 -28.44
CA ALA A 233 -31.32 27.13 -29.08
C ALA A 233 -31.19 28.55 -29.67
N THR A 234 -29.95 29.01 -29.91
CA THR A 234 -29.46 29.69 -31.15
C THR A 234 -27.93 29.91 -31.08
N ALA A 235 -27.27 29.85 -32.24
CA ALA A 235 -25.82 29.80 -32.51
C ALA A 235 -25.16 31.21 -32.68
N PRO A 236 -23.86 31.33 -33.08
CA PRO A 236 -22.94 32.47 -32.85
C PRO A 236 -22.91 33.52 -33.98
N PRO A 237 -22.12 34.63 -33.90
CA PRO A 237 -20.77 34.64 -34.50
C PRO A 237 -19.71 35.61 -33.89
N SER A 238 -18.49 35.48 -34.42
CA SER A 238 -17.23 36.21 -34.27
C SER A 238 -17.27 37.75 -34.28
N ALA A 239 -16.35 38.38 -33.56
CA ALA A 239 -15.82 39.70 -33.89
C ALA A 239 -14.37 39.89 -33.37
N THR A 240 -13.47 40.22 -34.29
CA THR A 240 -12.07 40.63 -34.06
C THR A 240 -12.00 42.16 -34.08
N PRO A 241 -11.42 42.83 -33.07
CA PRO A 241 -11.03 44.22 -33.22
C PRO A 241 -9.53 44.38 -33.49
N SER A 242 -9.20 45.01 -34.64
CA SER A 242 -7.93 45.68 -34.92
C SER A 242 -7.88 47.00 -34.17
N VAL A 243 -6.76 47.30 -33.48
CA VAL A 243 -6.46 48.63 -32.95
C VAL A 243 -5.03 49.02 -33.34
N THR A 244 -4.91 50.15 -34.04
CA THR A 244 -3.68 50.84 -34.44
C THR A 244 -3.43 52.00 -33.45
N PRO A 245 -2.17 52.36 -33.12
CA PRO A 245 -1.85 53.21 -31.97
C PRO A 245 -1.96 54.71 -32.27
N SER A 246 -2.29 55.50 -31.23
CA SER A 246 -2.28 56.96 -31.25
C SER A 246 -1.29 57.53 -30.21
N VAL A 247 -0.72 58.67 -30.58
CA VAL A 247 0.52 59.30 -30.10
C VAL A 247 0.32 60.08 -28.77
N ALA A 248 1.42 60.17 -27.99
CA ALA A 248 1.59 60.90 -26.73
C ALA A 248 1.42 62.44 -26.85
N PRO A 249 1.28 63.18 -25.73
CA PRO A 249 2.48 63.83 -25.16
C PRO A 249 2.50 64.10 -23.63
N SER A 250 3.71 64.43 -23.16
CA SER A 250 4.08 65.31 -22.01
C SER A 250 3.89 64.86 -20.56
N GLY A 251 4.96 64.27 -20.00
CA GLY A 251 5.89 65.03 -19.15
C GLY A 251 5.48 65.35 -17.69
N VAL A 252 5.57 64.34 -16.82
CA VAL A 252 5.80 64.53 -15.37
C VAL A 252 7.00 63.66 -15.00
N PRO A 253 8.01 64.15 -14.26
CA PRO A 253 9.14 63.33 -13.80
C PRO A 253 8.65 62.41 -12.67
N SER A 254 7.98 61.34 -13.05
CA SER A 254 7.71 60.21 -12.16
C SER A 254 9.05 59.55 -11.84
N GLY A 255 9.41 59.57 -10.55
CA GLY A 255 10.57 58.86 -10.03
C GLY A 255 10.60 57.45 -10.60
N THR A 256 11.74 57.07 -11.17
CA THR A 256 11.97 55.78 -11.82
C THR A 256 11.77 54.70 -10.76
N ALA A 257 10.56 54.15 -10.68
CA ALA A 257 10.30 52.96 -9.89
C ALA A 257 11.29 51.90 -10.39
N PRO A 258 12.03 51.23 -9.49
CA PRO A 258 12.98 50.20 -9.90
C PRO A 258 12.24 49.22 -10.79
N ALA A 259 12.76 49.02 -12.00
CA ALA A 259 12.17 48.10 -12.97
C ALA A 259 11.97 46.76 -12.26
N GLY A 260 10.70 46.38 -12.06
CA GLY A 260 10.37 45.11 -11.43
C GLY A 260 11.08 43.98 -12.16
N PRO A 261 11.41 42.87 -11.48
CA PRO A 261 12.03 41.73 -12.13
C PRO A 261 11.18 41.34 -13.36
N GLY A 262 11.81 41.36 -14.53
CA GLY A 262 11.15 41.01 -15.78
C GLY A 262 10.56 39.59 -15.72
N PRO A 263 9.60 39.27 -16.58
CA PRO A 263 8.99 37.93 -16.61
C PRO A 263 10.07 36.86 -16.83
N VAL A 264 10.17 35.92 -15.88
CA VAL A 264 11.12 34.81 -15.96
C VAL A 264 10.63 33.83 -17.04
N THR A 265 11.41 33.68 -18.10
CA THR A 265 11.08 32.76 -19.20
C THR A 265 11.52 31.34 -18.83
N PRO A 266 10.69 30.29 -19.01
CA PRO A 266 11.11 28.92 -18.76
C PRO A 266 12.25 28.51 -19.69
N SER A 267 13.24 27.81 -19.17
CA SER A 267 14.34 27.22 -19.96
C SER A 267 13.87 26.00 -20.73
N TRP A 268 12.86 25.28 -20.23
CA TRP A 268 12.27 24.13 -20.90
C TRP A 268 10.82 23.86 -20.44
N THR A 269 9.98 23.41 -21.37
CA THR A 269 8.61 22.94 -21.09
C THR A 269 8.31 21.71 -21.93
N GLY A 270 7.81 20.64 -21.33
CA GLY A 270 7.44 19.43 -22.04
C GLY A 270 6.89 18.33 -21.14
N THR A 271 6.62 17.16 -21.71
CA THR A 271 6.20 15.98 -20.95
C THR A 271 7.41 15.17 -20.48
N MET A 272 7.32 14.63 -19.27
CA MET A 272 8.32 13.70 -18.73
C MET A 272 7.61 12.46 -18.17
N THR A 273 8.15 11.28 -18.45
CA THR A 273 7.69 10.02 -17.87
C THR A 273 8.83 9.33 -17.14
N ILE A 274 8.58 8.94 -15.90
CA ILE A 274 9.49 8.17 -15.04
C ILE A 274 8.87 6.77 -14.91
N VAL A 275 9.61 5.75 -15.33
CA VAL A 275 9.15 4.35 -15.34
C VAL A 275 10.19 3.52 -14.61
N GLY A 276 9.73 2.74 -13.64
CA GLY A 276 10.59 1.73 -13.03
C GLY A 276 11.34 2.21 -11.80
N PRO A 277 11.92 1.24 -11.07
CA PRO A 277 12.61 1.48 -9.81
C PRO A 277 13.88 2.30 -10.06
N ALA A 278 14.11 3.30 -9.19
CA ALA A 278 15.37 4.04 -9.13
C ALA A 278 15.80 4.69 -10.46
N THR A 279 14.84 5.12 -11.28
CA THR A 279 15.16 5.93 -12.46
C THR A 279 15.33 7.38 -12.05
N ASP A 280 16.58 7.82 -12.10
CA ASP A 280 16.96 9.17 -11.71
C ASP A 280 16.79 10.14 -12.87
N ARG A 281 16.25 11.32 -12.57
CA ARG A 281 16.06 12.41 -13.53
C ARG A 281 16.85 13.62 -13.11
N ASP A 282 17.69 14.09 -14.03
CA ASP A 282 18.38 15.36 -13.96
C ASP A 282 17.48 16.42 -14.62
N LEU A 283 17.04 17.38 -13.80
CA LEU A 283 16.17 18.50 -14.17
C LEU A 283 16.97 19.76 -14.54
N ASP A 284 18.27 19.80 -14.25
CA ASP A 284 19.17 20.86 -14.71
C ASP A 284 19.41 20.73 -16.23
N ALA A 285 19.24 19.54 -16.80
CA ALA A 285 19.27 19.31 -18.23
C ALA A 285 17.99 19.77 -18.96
N ALA A 286 18.15 20.41 -20.11
CA ALA A 286 17.06 20.80 -21.01
C ALA A 286 17.21 20.08 -22.37
N PRO A 287 16.37 19.07 -22.71
CA PRO A 287 15.31 18.47 -21.90
C PRO A 287 15.86 17.63 -20.72
N PRO A 288 15.05 17.38 -19.67
CA PRO A 288 15.43 16.51 -18.56
C PRO A 288 15.86 15.12 -19.03
N ARG A 289 16.94 14.61 -18.46
CA ARG A 289 17.56 13.34 -18.90
C ARG A 289 17.51 12.30 -17.80
N ALA A 290 17.47 11.04 -18.22
CA ALA A 290 17.74 9.94 -17.30
C ALA A 290 19.24 9.93 -17.00
N VAL A 291 19.59 9.80 -15.74
CA VAL A 291 20.98 9.64 -15.29
C VAL A 291 21.12 8.33 -14.53
N SER A 292 22.33 7.77 -14.54
CA SER A 292 22.67 6.56 -13.78
C SER A 292 23.51 6.95 -12.58
N GLY A 293 23.19 6.42 -11.41
CA GLY A 293 23.86 6.75 -10.14
C GLY A 293 23.35 8.06 -9.53
N ASP A 294 24.05 8.58 -8.53
CA ASP A 294 23.57 9.66 -7.65
C ASP A 294 23.60 11.09 -8.25
N GLY A 295 23.51 11.20 -9.58
CA GLY A 295 23.58 12.47 -10.30
C GLY A 295 22.24 13.16 -10.52
N GLY A 296 21.11 12.49 -10.24
CA GLY A 296 19.78 13.05 -10.49
C GLY A 296 19.30 14.00 -9.39
N ASP A 297 18.23 14.73 -9.70
CA ASP A 297 17.52 15.59 -8.76
C ASP A 297 16.25 14.91 -8.24
N LEU A 298 15.66 14.03 -9.05
CA LEU A 298 14.47 13.25 -8.70
C LEU A 298 14.69 11.76 -8.93
N ARG A 299 14.15 10.94 -8.03
CA ARG A 299 14.12 9.47 -8.14
C ARG A 299 12.70 8.97 -7.86
N ALA A 300 12.17 8.10 -8.70
CA ALA A 300 10.91 7.40 -8.38
C ALA A 300 11.14 6.24 -7.41
N ASP A 301 10.21 6.06 -6.47
CA ASP A 301 10.16 4.89 -5.60
C ASP A 301 9.90 3.60 -6.38
N TRP A 302 10.17 2.44 -5.78
CA TRP A 302 9.95 1.14 -6.42
C TRP A 302 8.57 0.52 -6.11
N LEU A 303 7.95 0.89 -4.99
CA LEU A 303 6.70 0.32 -4.49
C LEU A 303 5.47 1.18 -4.72
N ALA A 304 5.67 2.49 -4.89
CA ALA A 304 4.59 3.45 -4.96
C ALA A 304 4.89 4.55 -5.97
N PRO A 305 3.87 5.25 -6.50
CA PRO A 305 4.07 6.45 -7.31
C PRO A 305 4.47 7.63 -6.41
N VAL A 306 5.66 7.53 -5.84
CA VAL A 306 6.29 8.51 -4.94
C VAL A 306 7.55 9.05 -5.62
N LEU A 307 7.81 10.33 -5.47
CA LEU A 307 9.06 10.98 -5.90
C LEU A 307 9.92 11.29 -4.68
N HIS A 308 11.21 11.01 -4.80
CA HIS A 308 12.24 11.35 -3.84
C HIS A 308 13.14 12.42 -4.43
N ALA A 309 13.50 13.41 -3.62
CA ALA A 309 14.55 14.35 -3.95
C ALA A 309 15.91 13.69 -3.73
N VAL A 310 16.83 13.89 -4.66
CA VAL A 310 18.19 13.31 -4.60
C VAL A 310 19.22 14.42 -4.46
N GLY A 311 20.27 14.15 -3.67
CA GLY A 311 21.36 15.11 -3.45
C GLY A 311 20.89 16.36 -2.69
N SER A 312 21.10 17.53 -3.29
CA SER A 312 20.68 18.82 -2.73
C SER A 312 19.26 19.22 -3.06
N ALA A 313 18.56 18.42 -3.88
CA ALA A 313 17.23 18.76 -4.32
C ALA A 313 16.24 18.76 -3.15
N ARG A 314 15.19 19.58 -3.26
CA ARG A 314 14.07 19.66 -2.33
C ARG A 314 12.77 19.63 -3.11
N LEU A 315 11.74 19.01 -2.53
CA LEU A 315 10.46 18.90 -3.17
C LEU A 315 9.31 19.30 -2.24
N ALA A 316 8.24 19.81 -2.86
CA ALA A 316 6.99 20.16 -2.20
C ALA A 316 5.82 19.69 -3.07
N VAL A 317 4.87 18.98 -2.46
CA VAL A 317 3.62 18.58 -3.12
C VAL A 317 2.54 19.58 -2.75
N LEU A 318 1.78 20.04 -3.75
CA LEU A 318 0.60 20.86 -3.57
C LEU A 318 -0.63 20.08 -4.06
N GLU A 319 -1.54 19.75 -3.14
CA GLU A 319 -2.71 18.89 -3.40
C GLU A 319 -3.79 19.55 -4.28
N SER A 320 -3.76 20.87 -4.46
CA SER A 320 -4.60 21.58 -5.43
C SER A 320 -4.26 23.06 -5.40
N GLY A 321 -4.31 23.72 -6.56
CA GLY A 321 -3.82 25.09 -6.72
C GLY A 321 -2.38 25.08 -7.21
N ALA A 322 -2.22 25.08 -8.52
CA ALA A 322 -0.90 25.18 -9.11
C ALA A 322 -0.30 26.54 -8.76
N PRO A 323 0.95 26.60 -8.26
CA PRO A 323 1.67 27.85 -8.25
C PRO A 323 1.68 28.41 -9.66
N SER A 324 1.28 29.67 -9.77
CA SER A 324 1.12 30.38 -11.03
C SER A 324 2.47 30.65 -11.71
N GLY A 325 3.57 30.63 -10.93
CA GLY A 325 4.90 30.92 -11.43
C GLY A 325 6.06 30.38 -10.57
N PRO A 326 7.30 30.67 -10.99
CA PRO A 326 8.51 30.13 -10.37
C PRO A 326 8.72 30.60 -8.93
N SER A 327 8.32 31.82 -8.56
CA SER A 327 8.49 32.36 -7.21
C SER A 327 7.65 31.63 -6.16
N GLU A 328 6.38 31.34 -6.46
CA GLU A 328 5.49 30.56 -5.58
C GLU A 328 5.97 29.11 -5.45
N CYS A 329 6.48 28.55 -6.55
CA CYS A 329 7.04 27.21 -6.57
C CYS A 329 8.33 27.12 -5.72
N ALA A 330 9.21 28.12 -5.82
CA ALA A 330 10.40 28.26 -4.97
C ALA A 330 10.03 28.38 -3.50
N ALA A 331 9.06 29.24 -3.16
CA ALA A 331 8.62 29.42 -1.78
C ALA A 331 8.07 28.12 -1.18
N SER A 332 7.32 27.35 -1.98
CA SER A 332 6.77 26.05 -1.57
C SER A 332 7.86 25.00 -1.37
N ALA A 333 8.84 24.91 -2.29
CA ALA A 333 9.99 24.02 -2.16
C ALA A 333 10.91 24.40 -0.99
N ALA A 334 10.98 25.69 -0.64
CA ALA A 334 11.75 26.17 0.50
C ALA A 334 11.06 25.91 1.84
N SER A 335 9.73 26.01 1.91
CA SER A 335 8.96 25.76 3.14
C SER A 335 8.84 24.28 3.48
N SER A 336 8.81 23.41 2.46
CA SER A 336 8.76 21.97 2.63
C SER A 336 10.17 21.37 2.52
N ALA A 337 10.73 20.95 3.65
CA ALA A 337 12.01 20.23 3.69
C ALA A 337 11.84 18.72 3.40
N ALA A 338 10.84 18.33 2.61
CA ALA A 338 10.54 16.94 2.37
C ALA A 338 11.53 16.33 1.37
N SER A 339 12.19 15.24 1.76
CA SER A 339 13.04 14.45 0.87
C SER A 339 12.23 13.45 0.02
N SER A 340 10.95 13.23 0.36
CA SER A 340 10.04 12.30 -0.29
C SER A 340 8.65 12.90 -0.36
N THR A 341 7.93 12.64 -1.45
CA THR A 341 6.50 12.96 -1.55
C THR A 341 5.67 11.91 -0.82
N GLU A 342 4.42 12.27 -0.52
CA GLU A 342 3.35 11.29 -0.33
C GLU A 342 3.01 10.59 -1.67
N THR A 343 2.07 9.65 -1.64
CA THR A 343 1.58 8.97 -2.85
C THR A 343 0.98 9.99 -3.81
N LEU A 344 1.56 10.12 -5.00
CA LEU A 344 1.12 11.09 -5.98
C LEU A 344 -0.13 10.63 -6.71
N HIS A 345 -1.01 11.59 -7.00
CA HIS A 345 -2.23 11.43 -7.76
C HIS A 345 -2.19 12.30 -9.03
N ALA A 346 -3.05 11.96 -9.99
CA ALA A 346 -3.23 12.81 -11.17
C ALA A 346 -3.89 14.14 -10.74
N GLY A 347 -3.28 15.26 -11.14
CA GLY A 347 -3.68 16.60 -10.74
C GLY A 347 -2.72 17.26 -9.74
N ASP A 348 -1.92 16.48 -9.01
CA ASP A 348 -0.95 17.00 -8.06
C ASP A 348 0.09 17.86 -8.75
N VAL A 349 0.58 18.88 -8.05
CA VAL A 349 1.68 19.72 -8.53
C VAL A 349 2.86 19.55 -7.59
N VAL A 350 3.99 19.13 -8.15
CA VAL A 350 5.25 18.98 -7.41
C VAL A 350 6.18 20.11 -7.81
N CYS A 351 6.60 20.89 -6.82
CA CYS A 351 7.62 21.92 -6.96
C CYS A 351 8.95 21.35 -6.51
N VAL A 352 9.97 21.52 -7.35
CA VAL A 352 11.30 20.96 -7.13
C VAL A 352 12.32 22.08 -7.25
N ASP A 353 13.13 22.24 -6.21
CA ASP A 353 14.36 23.03 -6.25
C ASP A 353 15.52 22.04 -6.40
N THR A 354 16.30 22.14 -7.48
CA THR A 354 17.42 21.20 -7.73
C THR A 354 18.59 21.46 -6.78
N GLY A 355 18.64 22.62 -6.13
CA GLY A 355 19.80 23.08 -5.35
C GLY A 355 20.99 23.50 -6.23
N ARG A 356 20.87 23.39 -7.56
CA ARG A 356 21.89 23.85 -8.53
C ARG A 356 21.44 25.05 -9.37
N GLY A 357 20.44 25.78 -8.87
CA GLY A 357 19.97 26.99 -9.50
C GLY A 357 18.93 26.75 -10.60
N HIS A 358 18.19 25.64 -10.57
CA HIS A 358 16.98 25.45 -11.35
C HIS A 358 15.79 25.15 -10.45
N LEU A 359 14.62 25.59 -10.91
CA LEU A 359 13.33 25.27 -10.32
C LEU A 359 12.49 24.55 -11.35
N ALA A 360 11.86 23.45 -10.96
CA ALA A 360 10.95 22.72 -11.81
C ALA A 360 9.56 22.62 -11.17
N ARG A 361 8.54 22.76 -12.00
CA ARG A 361 7.15 22.46 -11.67
C ARG A 361 6.71 21.25 -12.47
N LEU A 362 6.26 20.21 -11.78
CA LEU A 362 5.74 18.98 -12.37
C LEU A 362 4.25 18.90 -12.08
N VAL A 363 3.41 18.98 -13.10
CA VAL A 363 1.97 18.72 -13.00
C VAL A 363 1.73 17.26 -13.34
N ILE A 364 1.39 16.46 -12.34
CA ILE A 364 1.22 15.01 -12.51
C ILE A 364 -0.01 14.76 -13.36
N THR A 365 0.19 14.20 -14.55
CA THR A 365 -0.90 13.84 -15.48
C THR A 365 -1.36 12.40 -15.27
N ARG A 366 -0.47 11.53 -14.81
CA ARG A 366 -0.76 10.13 -14.50
C ARG A 366 0.22 9.61 -13.45
N ALA A 367 -0.30 8.97 -12.41
CA ALA A 367 0.46 8.25 -11.39
C ALA A 367 -0.21 6.89 -11.19
N THR A 368 0.45 5.81 -11.63
CA THR A 368 -0.11 4.46 -11.57
C THR A 368 0.91 3.46 -11.10
N GLN A 369 0.51 2.57 -10.18
CA GLN A 369 1.29 1.41 -9.77
C GLN A 369 0.92 0.21 -10.66
N SER A 370 1.89 -0.35 -11.38
CA SER A 370 1.75 -1.66 -12.01
C SER A 370 2.36 -2.75 -11.12
N SER A 371 2.14 -4.02 -11.45
CA SER A 371 2.75 -5.15 -10.73
C SER A 371 4.27 -5.19 -10.80
N THR A 372 4.87 -4.53 -11.80
CA THR A 372 6.32 -4.56 -12.04
C THR A 372 7.00 -3.22 -11.74
N ALA A 373 6.28 -2.10 -11.79
CA ALA A 373 6.84 -0.77 -11.57
C ALA A 373 5.77 0.33 -11.40
N PRO A 374 6.05 1.39 -10.60
CA PRO A 374 5.32 2.64 -10.72
C PRO A 374 5.65 3.34 -12.05
N THR A 375 4.66 4.06 -12.57
CA THR A 375 4.81 4.95 -13.71
C THR A 375 4.22 6.31 -13.35
N ILE A 376 5.05 7.35 -13.45
CA ILE A 376 4.68 8.74 -13.18
C ILE A 376 4.89 9.52 -14.47
N SER A 377 3.83 10.14 -15.00
CA SER A 377 3.90 11.06 -16.13
C SER A 377 3.48 12.45 -15.68
N ALA A 378 4.26 13.46 -16.06
CA ALA A 378 4.03 14.85 -15.67
C ALA A 378 4.24 15.80 -16.85
N GLN A 379 3.51 16.92 -16.84
CA GLN A 379 3.89 18.11 -17.60
C GLN A 379 4.89 18.90 -16.76
N VAL A 380 6.04 19.18 -17.32
CA VAL A 380 7.17 19.75 -16.61
C VAL A 380 7.52 21.09 -17.22
N THR A 381 7.74 22.08 -16.34
CA THR A 381 8.27 23.38 -16.69
C THR A 381 9.49 23.66 -15.82
N VAL A 382 10.61 23.99 -16.43
CA VAL A 382 11.87 24.29 -15.75
C VAL A 382 12.21 25.76 -15.97
N TRP A 383 12.62 26.43 -14.90
CA TRP A 383 13.11 27.81 -14.91
C TRP A 383 14.52 27.86 -14.30
N PRO A 384 15.35 28.83 -14.73
CA PRO A 384 16.48 29.22 -13.91
C PRO A 384 15.96 29.72 -12.54
N ALA A 385 16.63 29.35 -11.47
CA ALA A 385 16.32 29.86 -10.14
C ALA A 385 16.46 31.39 -10.14
N PRO A 386 15.58 32.11 -9.44
CA PRO A 386 15.79 33.53 -9.23
C PRO A 386 17.15 33.70 -8.55
N ALA A 387 18.01 34.53 -9.14
CA ALA A 387 19.31 34.82 -8.55
C ALA A 387 19.08 35.21 -7.09
N ALA A 388 19.62 34.43 -6.16
CA ALA A 388 19.61 34.79 -4.75
C ALA A 388 20.22 36.19 -4.68
N GLY A 389 19.41 37.18 -4.31
CA GLY A 389 19.91 38.55 -4.19
C GLY A 389 21.16 38.55 -3.30
N PRO A 390 22.16 39.40 -3.56
CA PRO A 390 23.49 39.34 -2.93
C PRO A 390 23.54 39.63 -1.42
N GLY A 391 22.63 39.11 -0.59
CA GLY A 391 22.57 39.42 0.83
C GLY A 391 21.63 38.56 1.69
N GLN A 392 21.65 37.23 1.54
CA GLN A 392 21.15 36.32 2.59
C GLN A 392 22.29 35.52 3.20
#